data_AF-A0A2N1JRY5-F1
#
_entry.id   AF-A0A2N1JRY5-F1
#
_cell.length_a   1.000
_cell.length_b   1.000
_cell.length_c   1.000
_cell.angle_alpha   90.00
_cell.angle_beta   90.00
_cell.angle_gamma   90.00
#
_symmetry.space_group_name_H-M   'P 1'
#
loop_
_entity.id
_entity.type
_entity.pdbx_description
1 polymer ?
#
loop_
_entity_poly.entity_id
_entity_poly.type
_entity_poly.pdbx_seq_one_letter_code
_entity_poly.pdbx_strand_id
1 'polypeptide(L)'
;MLQALFSREAKKKMQMPETLKLGEKTVRIRKITPAEYKELMAVIGNLPNLIVQVVQAPEEERLTYIMTALDVGMDDLINVTSTLSNIDADYLTSEGVGLDEIVEYVTQMAKFNEIGKTIKNLASLLPKATAE
;
A
#
# COMPACT_ATOMS: atom_id res chain seq x y z
N MET A 1 -12.69 -11.53 27.52
CA MET A 1 -12.50 -10.42 26.55
C MET A 1 -11.13 -10.47 25.85
N LEU A 2 -10.01 -10.63 26.58
CA LEU A 2 -8.67 -10.74 25.98
C LEU A 2 -8.49 -11.95 25.03
N GLN A 3 -8.97 -13.15 25.37
CA GLN A 3 -8.84 -14.33 24.48
C GLN A 3 -9.52 -14.14 23.11
N ALA A 4 -10.66 -13.45 23.07
CA ALA A 4 -11.39 -13.19 21.82
C ALA A 4 -10.67 -12.19 20.89
N LEU A 5 -9.89 -11.26 21.47
CA LEU A 5 -9.04 -10.33 20.73
C LEU A 5 -7.84 -11.07 20.11
N PHE A 6 -7.15 -11.91 20.88
CA PHE A 6 -6.04 -12.73 20.38
C PHE A 6 -6.48 -13.68 19.27
N SER A 7 -7.64 -14.33 19.40
CA SER A 7 -8.15 -15.25 18.38
C SER A 7 -8.55 -14.54 17.08
N ARG A 8 -8.99 -13.27 17.14
CA ARG A 8 -9.31 -12.47 15.94
C ARG A 8 -8.06 -11.96 15.23
N GLU A 9 -7.09 -11.44 15.97
CA GLU A 9 -5.83 -10.99 15.38
C GLU A 9 -5.02 -12.15 14.80
N ALA A 10 -5.02 -13.31 15.49
CA ALA A 10 -4.41 -14.53 14.99
C ALA A 10 -5.11 -15.03 13.71
N LYS A 11 -6.46 -15.06 13.67
CA LYS A 11 -7.20 -15.41 12.45
C LYS A 11 -6.92 -14.48 11.27
N LYS A 12 -6.85 -13.17 11.53
CA LYS A 12 -6.57 -12.15 10.50
C LYS A 12 -5.16 -12.31 9.96
N LYS A 13 -4.16 -12.59 10.82
CA LYS A 13 -2.79 -12.88 10.40
C LYS A 13 -2.65 -14.21 9.66
N MET A 14 -3.37 -15.26 10.08
CA MET A 14 -3.39 -16.56 9.40
C MET A 14 -3.99 -16.51 7.98
N GLN A 15 -4.77 -15.47 7.64
CA GLN A 15 -5.33 -15.30 6.30
C GLN A 15 -4.43 -14.50 5.36
N MET A 16 -3.41 -13.81 5.88
CA MET A 16 -2.48 -13.05 5.05
C MET A 16 -1.32 -13.96 4.64
N PRO A 17 -0.97 -13.99 3.34
CA PRO A 17 0.16 -14.80 2.90
C PRO A 17 1.45 -14.28 3.55
N GLU A 18 2.24 -15.18 4.15
CA GLU A 18 3.55 -14.81 4.73
C GLU A 18 4.54 -14.40 3.63
N THR A 19 4.37 -14.94 2.43
CA THR A 19 5.19 -14.66 1.26
C THR A 19 4.35 -14.54 -0.01
N LEU A 20 4.85 -13.75 -0.96
CA LEU A 20 4.30 -13.60 -2.31
C LEU A 20 5.39 -13.77 -3.36
N LYS A 21 4.98 -13.80 -4.62
CA LYS A 21 5.87 -13.75 -5.78
C LYS A 21 5.83 -12.37 -6.42
N LEU A 22 6.99 -11.93 -6.90
CA LEU A 22 7.16 -10.84 -7.85
C LEU A 22 8.04 -11.43 -8.95
N GLY A 23 7.41 -11.90 -10.03
CA GLY A 23 8.07 -12.75 -11.01
C GLY A 23 8.66 -14.00 -10.36
N GLU A 24 9.95 -14.25 -10.57
CA GLU A 24 10.61 -15.43 -10.00
C GLU A 24 10.97 -15.25 -8.51
N LYS A 25 11.07 -14.01 -8.03
CA LYS A 25 11.53 -13.69 -6.67
C LYS A 25 10.41 -13.91 -5.65
N THR A 26 10.75 -14.57 -4.54
CA THR A 26 9.86 -14.70 -3.38
C THR A 26 10.10 -13.56 -2.40
N VAL A 27 9.05 -12.85 -2.04
CA VAL A 27 9.09 -11.71 -1.10
C VAL A 27 8.28 -12.00 0.15
N ARG A 28 8.61 -11.32 1.26
CA ARG A 28 7.91 -11.48 2.55
C ARG A 28 6.95 -10.33 2.80
N ILE A 29 5.81 -10.66 3.40
CA ILE A 29 4.93 -9.66 4.01
C ILE A 29 5.40 -9.44 5.45
N ARG A 30 5.86 -8.22 5.76
CA ARG A 30 6.53 -7.90 7.03
C ARG A 30 6.15 -6.52 7.54
N LYS A 31 6.56 -6.21 8.77
CA LYS A 31 6.40 -4.87 9.34
C LYS A 31 7.30 -3.87 8.61
N ILE A 32 6.74 -2.70 8.34
CA ILE A 32 7.45 -1.52 7.86
C ILE A 32 7.98 -0.80 9.10
N THR A 33 9.29 -0.62 9.15
CA THR A 33 9.95 0.13 10.22
C THR A 33 9.79 1.64 10.03
N PRO A 34 9.98 2.46 11.07
CA PRO A 34 9.96 3.92 10.92
C PRO A 34 11.01 4.46 9.92
N ALA A 35 12.14 3.77 9.75
CA ALA A 35 13.17 4.15 8.79
C ALA A 35 12.68 3.93 7.35
N GLU A 36 12.18 2.73 7.06
CA GLU A 36 11.61 2.39 5.75
C GLU A 36 10.39 3.25 5.44
N TYR A 37 9.57 3.60 6.44
CA TYR A 37 8.47 4.55 6.24
C TYR A 37 8.96 5.90 5.74
N LYS A 38 10.08 6.42 6.27
CA LYS A 38 10.67 7.68 5.78
C LYS A 38 11.19 7.53 4.36
N GLU A 39 11.82 6.41 4.02
CA GLU A 39 12.29 6.12 2.67
C GLU A 39 11.11 6.05 1.68
N LEU A 40 10.02 5.38 2.05
CA LEU A 40 8.79 5.36 1.27
C LEU A 40 8.25 6.76 0.99
N MET A 41 8.17 7.62 2.02
CA MET A 41 7.68 8.98 1.83
C MET A 41 8.61 9.83 0.97
N ALA A 42 9.90 9.47 0.85
CA ALA A 42 10.85 10.17 -0.01
C ALA A 42 10.71 9.78 -1.50
N VAL A 43 10.20 8.58 -1.78
CA VAL A 43 10.02 8.07 -3.15
C VAL A 43 8.59 8.17 -3.67
N ILE A 44 7.62 8.45 -2.79
CA ILE A 44 6.23 8.69 -3.18
C ILE A 44 6.10 10.15 -3.61
N GLY A 45 5.88 10.38 -4.91
CA GLY A 45 5.61 11.70 -5.45
C GLY A 45 4.13 12.05 -5.46
N ASN A 46 3.41 11.47 -6.43
CA ASN A 46 2.05 11.89 -6.80
C ASN A 46 0.95 10.97 -6.26
N LEU A 47 1.31 9.78 -5.76
CA LEU A 47 0.35 8.78 -5.28
C LEU A 47 -0.73 9.34 -4.33
N PRO A 48 -0.43 10.24 -3.35
CA PRO A 48 -1.46 10.79 -2.47
C PRO A 48 -2.51 11.61 -3.24
N ASN A 49 -2.08 12.43 -4.20
CA ASN A 49 -2.96 13.25 -5.01
C ASN A 49 -3.83 12.38 -5.94
N LEU A 50 -3.26 11.34 -6.53
CA LEU A 50 -3.99 10.39 -7.38
C LEU A 50 -5.08 9.64 -6.60
N ILE A 51 -4.80 9.23 -5.36
CA ILE A 51 -5.80 8.61 -4.47
C ILE A 51 -6.97 9.58 -4.22
N VAL A 52 -6.67 10.85 -3.96
CA VAL A 52 -7.72 11.88 -3.74
C VAL A 52 -8.59 12.02 -4.99
N GLN A 53 -7.99 12.07 -6.18
CA GLN A 53 -8.73 12.17 -7.44
C GLN A 53 -9.66 10.96 -7.65
N VAL A 54 -9.18 9.74 -7.42
CA VAL A 54 -10.00 8.52 -7.53
C VAL A 54 -11.17 8.53 -6.53
N VAL A 55 -10.95 8.98 -5.30
CA VAL A 55 -11.99 9.04 -4.26
C VAL A 55 -13.04 10.10 -4.57
N GLN A 56 -12.63 11.22 -5.17
CA GLN A 56 -13.52 12.33 -5.54
C GLN A 56 -14.22 12.11 -6.88
N ALA A 57 -13.80 11.12 -7.68
CA ALA A 57 -14.35 10.86 -8.99
C ALA A 57 -15.84 10.42 -8.93
N PRO A 58 -16.67 10.89 -9.88
CA PRO A 58 -18.01 10.36 -10.10
C PRO A 58 -17.98 8.84 -10.25
N GLU A 59 -18.99 8.14 -9.75
CA GLU A 59 -19.03 6.67 -9.76
C GLU A 59 -18.91 6.09 -11.18
N GLU A 60 -19.58 6.73 -12.15
CA GLU A 60 -19.59 6.36 -13.57
C GLU A 60 -18.20 6.50 -14.23
N GLU A 61 -17.35 7.39 -13.72
CA GLU A 61 -16.03 7.68 -14.28
C GLU A 61 -14.89 7.06 -13.46
N ARG A 62 -15.19 6.49 -12.29
CA ARG A 62 -14.18 6.05 -11.32
C ARG A 62 -13.18 5.05 -11.89
N LEU A 63 -13.63 4.16 -12.78
CA LEU A 63 -12.74 3.19 -13.44
C LEU A 63 -11.68 3.90 -14.29
N THR A 64 -12.07 4.94 -15.02
CA THR A 64 -11.14 5.76 -15.82
C THR A 64 -10.11 6.45 -14.93
N TYR A 65 -10.55 7.04 -13.82
CA TYR A 65 -9.63 7.65 -12.85
C TYR A 65 -8.66 6.63 -12.24
N ILE A 66 -9.12 5.41 -11.94
CA ILE A 66 -8.25 4.34 -11.45
C ILE A 66 -7.19 3.99 -12.51
N MET A 67 -7.58 3.85 -13.77
CA MET A 67 -6.64 3.55 -14.85
C MET A 67 -5.61 4.66 -15.04
N THR A 68 -6.03 5.93 -15.03
CA THR A 68 -5.12 7.08 -15.07
C THR A 68 -4.20 7.12 -13.85
N ALA A 69 -4.72 6.83 -12.66
CA ALA A 69 -3.91 6.79 -11.45
C ALA A 69 -2.88 5.66 -11.48
N LEU A 70 -3.20 4.50 -12.07
CA LEU A 70 -2.24 3.43 -12.28
C LEU A 70 -1.16 3.82 -13.29
N ASP A 71 -1.53 4.49 -14.38
CA ASP A 71 -0.59 4.94 -15.41
C ASP A 71 0.38 6.00 -14.86
N VAL A 72 -0.15 7.05 -14.22
CA VAL A 72 0.65 8.15 -13.65
C VAL A 72 1.39 7.73 -12.37
N GLY A 73 0.81 6.80 -11.60
CA GLY A 73 1.36 6.34 -10.32
C GLY A 73 2.23 5.09 -10.44
N MET A 74 2.49 4.59 -11.66
CA MET A 74 3.24 3.36 -11.85
C MET A 74 4.66 3.45 -11.28
N ASP A 75 5.36 4.55 -11.55
CA ASP A 75 6.72 4.77 -11.05
C ASP A 75 6.74 4.80 -9.50
N ASP A 76 5.75 5.45 -8.89
CA ASP A 76 5.59 5.45 -7.43
C ASP A 76 5.34 4.03 -6.89
N LEU A 77 4.51 3.23 -7.56
CA LEU A 77 4.24 1.84 -7.18
C LEU A 77 5.48 0.94 -7.31
N ILE A 78 6.27 1.12 -8.37
CA ILE A 78 7.53 0.41 -8.58
C ILE A 78 8.53 0.79 -7.49
N ASN A 79 8.71 2.09 -7.21
CA ASN A 79 9.65 2.58 -6.21
C ASN A 79 9.29 2.09 -4.80
N VAL A 80 8.00 2.13 -4.44
CA VAL A 80 7.50 1.57 -3.17
C VAL A 80 7.77 0.07 -3.10
N THR A 81 7.48 -0.66 -4.18
CA THR A 81 7.69 -2.11 -4.24
C THR A 81 9.16 -2.46 -4.13
N SER A 82 10.04 -1.74 -4.84
CA SER A 82 11.49 -1.89 -4.79
C SER A 82 12.01 -1.68 -3.37
N THR A 83 11.62 -0.58 -2.73
CA THR A 83 12.01 -0.24 -1.35
C THR A 83 11.59 -1.33 -0.36
N LEU A 84 10.34 -1.80 -0.42
CA LEU A 84 9.81 -2.76 0.54
C LEU A 84 10.34 -4.19 0.36
N SER A 85 10.49 -4.60 -0.89
CA SER A 85 10.93 -5.94 -1.27
C SER A 85 12.45 -6.09 -1.34
N ASN A 86 13.17 -4.96 -1.38
CA ASN A 86 14.61 -4.90 -1.66
C ASN A 86 14.97 -5.57 -3.00
N ILE A 87 14.10 -5.40 -3.99
CA ILE A 87 14.28 -5.84 -5.38
C ILE A 87 14.53 -4.60 -6.23
N ASP A 88 15.45 -4.69 -7.15
CA ASP A 88 15.79 -3.59 -8.05
C ASP A 88 14.60 -3.16 -8.91
N ALA A 89 14.43 -1.84 -9.13
CA ALA A 89 13.32 -1.30 -9.91
C ALA A 89 13.38 -1.75 -11.39
N ASP A 90 14.57 -1.95 -11.95
CA ASP A 90 14.74 -2.43 -13.32
C ASP A 90 14.24 -3.88 -13.44
N TYR A 91 14.46 -4.72 -12.42
CA TYR A 91 13.89 -6.06 -12.37
C TYR A 91 12.36 -6.03 -12.37
N LEU A 92 11.76 -5.14 -11.56
CA LEU A 92 10.31 -5.00 -11.44
C LEU A 92 9.64 -4.52 -12.72
N THR A 93 10.37 -3.87 -13.62
CA THR A 93 9.84 -3.33 -14.88
C THR A 93 10.14 -4.20 -16.10
N SER A 94 11.26 -4.93 -16.11
CA SER A 94 11.78 -5.58 -17.32
C SER A 94 11.77 -7.10 -17.30
N GLU A 95 11.66 -7.74 -16.12
CA GLU A 95 11.84 -9.20 -15.97
C GLU A 95 10.55 -9.99 -15.71
N GLY A 96 9.42 -9.51 -16.25
CA GLY A 96 8.16 -10.27 -16.28
C GLY A 96 7.33 -10.22 -14.99
N VAL A 97 7.58 -9.24 -14.11
CA VAL A 97 6.72 -8.99 -12.95
C VAL A 97 5.40 -8.36 -13.42
N GLY A 98 4.29 -8.99 -13.07
CA GLY A 98 2.95 -8.51 -13.41
C GLY A 98 2.52 -7.30 -12.58
N LEU A 99 1.72 -6.42 -13.19
CA LEU A 99 1.07 -5.32 -12.46
C LEU A 99 0.21 -5.84 -11.30
N ASP A 100 -0.48 -6.96 -11.50
CA ASP A 100 -1.29 -7.61 -10.48
C ASP A 100 -0.44 -8.08 -9.28
N GLU A 101 0.77 -8.58 -9.53
CA GLU A 101 1.71 -8.98 -8.47
C GLU A 101 2.19 -7.77 -7.65
N ILE A 102 2.55 -6.67 -8.32
CA ILE A 102 2.94 -5.41 -7.68
C ILE A 102 1.80 -4.87 -6.80
N VAL A 103 0.60 -4.78 -7.37
CA VAL A 103 -0.59 -4.28 -6.66
C VAL A 103 -0.93 -5.18 -5.48
N GLU A 104 -0.88 -6.50 -5.63
CA GLU A 104 -1.15 -7.44 -4.55
C GLU A 104 -0.10 -7.31 -3.44
N TYR A 105 1.19 -7.22 -3.78
CA TYR A 105 2.25 -7.04 -2.80
C TYR A 105 2.08 -5.77 -1.97
N VAL A 106 1.89 -4.61 -2.63
CA VAL A 106 1.67 -3.32 -1.94
C VAL A 106 0.40 -3.38 -1.08
N THR A 107 -0.66 -3.99 -1.59
CA THR A 107 -1.93 -4.16 -0.87
C THR A 107 -1.76 -5.00 0.39
N GLN A 108 -1.08 -6.14 0.30
CA GLN A 108 -0.84 -7.03 1.44
C GLN A 108 0.10 -6.37 2.47
N MET A 109 1.13 -5.65 2.01
CA MET A 109 2.00 -4.86 2.89
C MET A 109 1.21 -3.79 3.67
N ALA A 110 0.34 -3.03 2.98
CA ALA A 110 -0.49 -2.01 3.61
C ALA A 110 -1.48 -2.60 4.63
N LYS A 111 -2.12 -3.74 4.29
CA LYS A 111 -3.03 -4.46 5.18
C LYS A 111 -2.32 -4.98 6.43
N PHE A 112 -1.13 -5.58 6.29
CA PHE A 112 -0.37 -6.18 7.38
C PHE A 112 0.17 -5.13 8.36
N ASN A 113 0.50 -3.96 7.83
CA ASN A 113 0.96 -2.81 8.60
C ASN A 113 -0.18 -1.97 9.19
N GLU A 114 -1.43 -2.32 8.92
CA GLU A 114 -2.62 -1.58 9.33
C GLU A 114 -2.56 -0.08 8.96
N ILE A 115 -1.93 0.27 7.82
CA ILE A 115 -1.64 1.66 7.43
C ILE A 115 -2.89 2.55 7.50
N GLY A 116 -4.02 2.09 6.95
CA GLY A 116 -5.27 2.84 6.98
C GLY A 116 -5.80 3.10 8.40
N LYS A 117 -5.59 2.18 9.35
CA LYS A 117 -5.96 2.38 10.77
C LYS A 117 -5.02 3.38 11.43
N THR A 118 -3.72 3.28 11.17
CA THR A 118 -2.70 4.22 11.66
C THR A 118 -3.00 5.64 11.20
N ILE A 119 -3.30 5.84 9.92
CA ILE A 119 -3.67 7.15 9.35
C ILE A 119 -4.96 7.68 9.99
N LYS A 120 -6.00 6.86 10.11
CA LYS A 120 -7.26 7.26 10.78
C LYS A 120 -7.04 7.68 12.23
N ASN A 121 -6.23 6.94 12.97
CA ASN A 121 -5.89 7.28 14.35
C ASN A 121 -5.14 8.62 14.42
N LEU A 122 -4.15 8.83 13.54
CA LEU A 122 -3.42 10.09 13.47
C LEU A 122 -4.34 11.27 13.09
N ALA A 123 -5.20 11.10 12.08
CA ALA A 123 -6.16 12.11 11.65
C ALA A 123 -7.16 12.47 12.76
N SER A 124 -7.54 11.51 13.61
CA SER A 124 -8.46 11.75 14.73
C SER A 124 -7.88 12.65 15.83
N LEU A 125 -6.57 12.83 15.86
CA LEU A 125 -5.87 13.74 16.77
C LEU A 125 -5.81 15.17 16.25
N LEU A 126 -6.11 15.39 14.97
CA LEU A 126 -6.15 16.73 14.41
C LEU A 126 -7.37 17.48 14.94
N PRO A 127 -7.24 18.77 15.30
CA PRO A 127 -8.37 19.57 15.71
C PRO A 127 -9.41 19.56 14.58
N LYS A 128 -10.67 19.28 14.94
CA LYS A 128 -11.77 19.38 13.98
C LYS A 128 -11.84 20.84 13.55
N ALA A 129 -11.85 21.08 12.24
CA ALA A 129 -12.11 22.42 11.73
C ALA A 129 -13.44 22.89 12.34
N THR A 130 -13.36 23.90 13.21
CA THR A 130 -14.53 24.66 13.63
C THR A 130 -15.02 25.37 12.37
N ALA A 131 -16.13 24.88 11.83
CA ALA A 131 -16.88 25.63 10.84
C ALA A 131 -17.40 26.90 11.54
N GLU A 132 -16.87 28.05 11.14
CA GLU A 132 -17.53 29.36 11.31
C GLU A 132 -18.43 29.63 10.10
#